data_AF-A0A1L3SXQ4-F1
#
_entry.id   AF-A0A1L3SXQ4-F1
#
_cell.length_a   1.000
_cell.length_b   1.000
_cell.length_c   1.000
_cell.angle_alpha   90.00
_cell.angle_beta   90.00
_cell.angle_gamma   90.00
#
_symmetry.space_group_name_H-M   'P 1'
#
loop_
_entity.id
_entity.type
_entity.pdbx_description
1 polymer ?
#
loop_
_entity_poly.entity_id
_entity_poly.type
_entity_poly.pdbx_seq_one_letter_code
_entity_poly.pdbx_strand_id
1 'polypeptide(L)'
;MQQLETTASAMDTLATRKSEAASRLKVLRDKAGTAILEGRKFDHSAIDALEHEIEALEAAEGEVTRREREASDKAIQARRKAKREELANLHSERLEALETADTLARELAGALKDVRNLTTSVHAGVRALGYPAPHTITGPYFEQRLSWLLADALSPVGMATNRFGHIEWPIHPPFHAGNWREAEEKISAHEIEPALKGE
;
A
#
# COMPACT_ATOMS: atom_id res chain seq x y z
N MET A 1 -23.78 -3.71 -9.32
CA MET A 1 -24.78 -2.64 -9.18
C MET A 1 -26.15 -3.07 -9.70
N GLN A 2 -26.28 -3.54 -10.94
CA GLN A 2 -27.57 -4.04 -11.49
C GLN A 2 -28.32 -5.06 -10.61
N GLN A 3 -27.66 -6.05 -9.99
CA GLN A 3 -28.34 -7.04 -9.15
C GLN A 3 -28.92 -6.47 -7.85
N LEU A 4 -28.27 -5.45 -7.26
CA LEU A 4 -28.76 -4.79 -6.03
C LEU A 4 -29.93 -3.84 -6.33
N GLU A 5 -29.93 -3.19 -7.50
CA GLU A 5 -31.07 -2.39 -7.96
C GLU A 5 -32.29 -3.27 -8.26
N THR A 6 -32.06 -4.50 -8.73
CA THR A 6 -33.14 -5.46 -9.03
C THR A 6 -33.76 -6.03 -7.75
N THR A 7 -32.97 -6.29 -6.70
CA THR A 7 -33.51 -6.79 -5.42
C THR A 7 -34.17 -5.70 -4.60
N ALA A 8 -33.64 -4.47 -4.60
CA ALA A 8 -34.30 -3.31 -3.99
C ALA A 8 -35.65 -3.02 -4.66
N SER A 9 -35.71 -3.06 -5.99
CA SER A 9 -36.97 -2.92 -6.75
C SER A 9 -37.95 -4.08 -6.46
N ALA A 10 -37.46 -5.31 -6.28
CA ALA A 10 -38.29 -6.44 -5.90
C ALA A 10 -38.84 -6.33 -4.47
N MET A 11 -38.03 -5.83 -3.51
CA MET A 11 -38.48 -5.58 -2.14
C MET A 11 -39.54 -4.49 -2.06
N ASP A 12 -39.38 -3.38 -2.77
CA ASP A 12 -40.40 -2.32 -2.84
C ASP A 12 -41.70 -2.83 -3.46
N THR A 13 -41.60 -3.71 -4.46
CA THR A 13 -42.76 -4.35 -5.10
C THR A 13 -43.48 -5.30 -4.12
N LEU A 14 -42.75 -6.11 -3.35
CA LEU A 14 -43.33 -7.00 -2.35
C LEU A 14 -44.00 -6.22 -1.21
N ALA A 15 -43.34 -5.17 -0.71
CA ALA A 15 -43.86 -4.31 0.36
C ALA A 15 -45.14 -3.57 -0.07
N THR A 16 -45.19 -3.10 -1.32
CA THR A 16 -46.38 -2.45 -1.91
C THR A 16 -47.54 -3.46 -1.99
N ARG A 17 -47.30 -4.67 -2.52
CA ARG A 17 -48.31 -5.72 -2.63
C ARG A 17 -48.83 -6.17 -1.27
N LYS A 18 -47.95 -6.29 -0.28
CA LYS A 18 -48.32 -6.63 1.11
C LYS A 18 -49.21 -5.56 1.73
N SER A 19 -48.87 -4.29 1.55
CA SER A 19 -49.67 -3.15 2.02
C SER A 19 -51.07 -3.13 1.39
N GLU A 20 -51.16 -3.39 0.08
CA GLU A 20 -52.44 -3.49 -0.64
C GLU A 20 -53.28 -4.67 -0.15
N ALA A 21 -52.68 -5.84 0.00
CA ALA A 21 -53.36 -7.05 0.50
C ALA A 21 -53.88 -6.85 1.93
N ALA A 22 -53.07 -6.28 2.82
CA ALA A 22 -53.46 -5.94 4.19
C ALA A 22 -54.61 -4.92 4.24
N SER A 23 -54.61 -3.95 3.34
CA SER A 23 -55.69 -2.95 3.24
C SER A 23 -57.01 -3.59 2.79
N ARG A 24 -56.96 -4.49 1.81
CA ARG A 24 -58.14 -5.26 1.36
C ARG A 24 -58.65 -6.21 2.45
N LEU A 25 -57.76 -6.88 3.16
CA LEU A 25 -58.08 -7.77 4.27
C LEU A 25 -58.82 -7.02 5.39
N LYS A 26 -58.34 -5.83 5.75
CA LYS A 26 -59.01 -4.96 6.74
C LYS A 26 -60.45 -4.64 6.33
N VAL A 27 -60.65 -4.20 5.09
CA VAL A 27 -61.99 -3.89 4.57
C VAL A 27 -62.92 -5.11 4.60
N LEU A 28 -62.41 -6.31 4.30
CA LEU A 28 -63.21 -7.53 4.36
C LEU A 28 -63.55 -7.94 5.79
N ARG A 29 -62.62 -7.78 6.74
CA ARG A 29 -62.87 -8.03 8.17
C ARG A 29 -63.91 -7.07 8.74
N ASP A 30 -63.87 -5.78 8.36
CA ASP A 30 -64.89 -4.80 8.76
C ASP A 30 -66.28 -5.21 8.24
N LYS A 31 -66.37 -5.63 6.97
CA LYS A 31 -67.62 -6.15 6.37
C LYS A 31 -68.12 -7.43 7.01
N ALA A 32 -67.22 -8.35 7.37
CA ALA A 32 -67.57 -9.57 8.09
C ALA A 32 -68.17 -9.24 9.46
N GLY A 33 -67.57 -8.29 10.19
CA GLY A 33 -68.09 -7.80 11.47
C GLY A 33 -69.49 -7.21 11.35
N THR A 34 -69.75 -6.38 10.33
CA THR A 34 -71.09 -5.85 10.05
C THR A 34 -72.09 -6.95 9.74
N ALA A 35 -71.73 -7.93 8.90
CA ALA A 35 -72.61 -9.04 8.55
C ALA A 35 -73.02 -9.89 9.76
N ILE A 36 -72.10 -10.13 10.70
CA ILE A 36 -72.38 -10.84 11.96
C ILE A 36 -73.40 -10.07 12.81
N LEU A 37 -73.22 -8.74 12.97
CA LEU A 37 -74.13 -7.90 13.76
C LEU A 37 -75.54 -7.86 13.16
N GLU A 38 -75.66 -7.97 11.84
CA GLU A 38 -76.93 -7.96 11.12
C GLU A 38 -77.53 -9.37 10.91
N GLY A 39 -76.88 -10.42 11.44
CA GLY A 39 -77.33 -11.81 11.28
C GLY A 39 -77.25 -12.36 9.85
N ARG A 40 -76.45 -11.73 8.98
CA ARG A 40 -76.23 -12.16 7.59
C ARG A 40 -75.08 -13.15 7.51
N LYS A 41 -75.18 -14.13 6.61
CA LYS A 41 -74.06 -15.05 6.31
C LYS A 41 -72.96 -14.28 5.55
N PHE A 42 -71.71 -14.50 5.94
CA PHE A 42 -70.52 -13.94 5.29
C PHE A 42 -69.58 -15.07 4.84
N ASP A 43 -69.08 -14.97 3.61
CA ASP A 43 -68.11 -15.91 3.06
C ASP A 43 -66.68 -15.50 3.46
N HIS A 44 -66.01 -16.34 4.24
CA HIS A 44 -64.66 -16.09 4.75
C HIS A 44 -63.55 -16.51 3.76
N SER A 45 -63.89 -17.18 2.66
CA SER A 45 -62.90 -17.66 1.68
C SER A 45 -61.97 -16.57 1.15
N ALA A 46 -62.49 -15.34 0.98
CA ALA A 46 -61.71 -14.18 0.55
C ALA A 46 -60.78 -13.62 1.63
N ILE A 47 -61.12 -13.78 2.91
CA ILE A 47 -60.26 -13.42 4.05
C ILE A 47 -59.11 -14.42 4.12
N ASP A 48 -59.42 -15.72 4.10
CA ASP A 48 -58.44 -16.81 4.16
C ASP A 48 -57.44 -16.73 2.99
N ALA A 49 -57.92 -16.41 1.78
CA ALA A 49 -57.07 -16.23 0.61
C ALA A 49 -56.08 -15.06 0.75
N LEU A 50 -56.51 -13.93 1.34
CA LEU A 50 -55.64 -12.77 1.55
C LEU A 50 -54.66 -12.99 2.70
N GLU A 51 -55.06 -13.71 3.75
CA GLU A 51 -54.16 -14.11 4.83
C GLU A 51 -53.03 -14.99 4.29
N HIS A 52 -53.35 -16.01 3.49
CA HIS A 52 -52.36 -16.82 2.81
C HIS A 52 -51.50 -16.04 1.82
N GLU A 53 -52.05 -15.05 1.10
CA GLU A 53 -51.23 -14.18 0.24
C GLU A 53 -50.21 -13.37 1.05
N ILE A 54 -50.62 -12.79 2.19
CA ILE A 54 -49.72 -12.03 3.07
C ILE A 54 -48.63 -12.92 3.64
N GLU A 55 -48.95 -14.13 4.11
CA GLU A 55 -47.98 -15.10 4.59
C GLU A 55 -46.96 -15.49 3.50
N ALA A 56 -47.44 -15.71 2.27
CA ALA A 56 -46.56 -16.01 1.14
C ALA A 56 -45.63 -14.84 0.77
N LEU A 57 -46.13 -13.60 0.86
CA LEU A 57 -45.33 -12.40 0.64
C LEU A 57 -44.27 -12.22 1.74
N GLU A 58 -44.61 -12.48 3.00
CA GLU A 58 -43.65 -12.45 4.12
C GLU A 58 -42.54 -13.50 3.98
N ALA A 59 -42.91 -14.72 3.58
CA ALA A 59 -41.93 -15.76 3.29
C ALA A 59 -41.00 -15.36 2.14
N ALA A 60 -41.53 -14.70 1.10
CA ALA A 60 -40.75 -14.19 -0.02
C ALA A 60 -39.78 -13.06 0.40
N GLU A 61 -40.23 -12.09 1.21
CA GLU A 61 -39.39 -11.03 1.78
C GLU A 61 -38.24 -11.60 2.62
N GLY A 62 -38.52 -12.61 3.44
CA GLY A 62 -37.52 -13.31 4.25
C GLY A 62 -36.45 -14.01 3.42
N GLU A 63 -36.86 -14.70 2.34
CA GLU A 63 -35.93 -15.39 1.44
C GLU A 63 -35.06 -14.40 0.63
N VAL A 64 -35.63 -13.27 0.16
CA VAL A 64 -34.86 -12.20 -0.48
C VAL A 64 -33.79 -11.65 0.47
N THR A 65 -34.19 -11.32 1.71
CA THR A 65 -33.28 -10.81 2.74
C THR A 65 -32.16 -11.81 3.06
N ARG A 66 -32.48 -13.11 3.16
CA ARG A 66 -31.48 -14.17 3.39
C ARG A 66 -30.45 -14.22 2.27
N ARG A 67 -30.90 -14.21 1.01
CA ARG A 67 -30.02 -14.23 -0.17
C ARG A 67 -29.12 -13.00 -0.24
N GLU A 68 -29.65 -11.83 0.09
CA GLU A 68 -28.86 -10.59 0.14
C GLU A 68 -27.76 -10.65 1.20
N ARG A 69 -28.07 -11.16 2.40
CA ARG A 69 -27.06 -11.37 3.45
C ARG A 69 -25.98 -12.33 2.99
N GLU A 70 -26.35 -13.48 2.44
CA GLU A 70 -25.38 -14.48 1.95
C GLU A 70 -24.52 -13.93 0.81
N ALA A 71 -25.10 -13.17 -0.12
CA ALA A 71 -24.36 -12.54 -1.21
C ALA A 71 -23.39 -11.46 -0.68
N SER A 72 -23.84 -10.63 0.27
CA SER A 72 -23.02 -9.61 0.93
C SER A 72 -21.85 -10.24 1.68
N ASP A 73 -22.11 -11.28 2.48
CA ASP A 73 -21.07 -12.00 3.23
C ASP A 73 -20.05 -12.64 2.29
N LYS A 74 -20.51 -13.30 1.21
CA LYS A 74 -19.61 -13.84 0.18
C LYS A 74 -18.77 -12.75 -0.49
N ALA A 75 -19.35 -11.60 -0.82
CA ALA A 75 -18.62 -10.48 -1.42
C ALA A 75 -17.57 -9.91 -0.46
N ILE A 76 -17.90 -9.77 0.83
CA ILE A 76 -16.97 -9.32 1.87
C ILE A 76 -15.82 -10.31 2.03
N GLN A 77 -16.12 -11.62 2.08
CA GLN A 77 -15.09 -12.66 2.20
C GLN A 77 -14.18 -12.71 0.97
N ALA A 78 -14.74 -12.59 -0.23
CA ALA A 78 -13.97 -12.51 -1.47
C ALA A 78 -13.04 -11.28 -1.47
N ARG A 79 -13.54 -10.11 -1.08
CA ARG A 79 -12.73 -8.89 -0.96
C ARG A 79 -11.62 -9.03 0.09
N ARG A 80 -11.92 -9.64 1.25
CA ARG A 80 -10.92 -9.91 2.29
C ARG A 80 -9.85 -10.88 1.80
N LYS A 81 -10.24 -11.93 1.08
CA LYS A 81 -9.30 -12.90 0.49
C LYS A 81 -8.36 -12.20 -0.51
N ALA A 82 -8.91 -11.44 -1.45
CA ALA A 82 -8.11 -10.68 -2.41
C ALA A 82 -7.13 -9.72 -1.73
N LYS A 83 -7.55 -9.02 -0.67
CA LYS A 83 -6.66 -8.14 0.10
C LYS A 83 -5.57 -8.88 0.88
N ARG A 84 -5.83 -10.11 1.35
CA ARG A 84 -4.78 -10.94 1.98
C ARG A 84 -3.75 -11.40 0.96
N GLU A 85 -4.19 -11.77 -0.24
CA GLU A 85 -3.30 -12.17 -1.34
C GLU A 85 -2.43 -10.98 -1.77
N GLU A 86 -3.02 -9.80 -1.95
CA GLU A 86 -2.29 -8.56 -2.25
C GLU A 86 -1.26 -8.23 -1.15
N LEU A 87 -1.64 -8.34 0.12
CA LEU A 87 -0.73 -8.10 1.24
C LEU A 87 0.42 -9.12 1.28
N ALA A 88 0.14 -10.40 0.99
CA ALA A 88 1.17 -11.43 0.92
C ALA A 88 2.20 -11.13 -0.18
N ASN A 89 1.73 -10.71 -1.37
CA ASN A 89 2.63 -10.32 -2.46
C ASN A 89 3.48 -9.10 -2.10
N LEU A 90 2.86 -8.03 -1.58
CA LEU A 90 3.57 -6.83 -1.12
C LEU A 90 4.58 -7.14 0.00
N HIS A 91 4.26 -8.09 0.88
CA HIS A 91 5.17 -8.52 1.93
C HIS A 91 6.38 -9.26 1.34
N SER A 92 6.18 -10.13 0.35
CA SER A 92 7.27 -10.80 -0.38
C SER A 92 8.17 -9.79 -1.08
N GLU A 93 7.58 -8.88 -1.86
CA GLU A 93 8.32 -7.82 -2.56
C GLU A 93 9.13 -6.95 -1.59
N ARG A 94 8.55 -6.63 -0.42
CA ARG A 94 9.26 -5.90 0.63
C ARG A 94 10.45 -6.68 1.18
N LEU A 95 10.34 -8.00 1.36
CA LEU A 95 11.44 -8.84 1.85
C LEU A 95 12.56 -8.95 0.80
N GLU A 96 12.21 -9.12 -0.47
CA GLU A 96 13.18 -9.13 -1.59
C GLU A 96 13.92 -7.79 -1.72
N ALA A 97 13.19 -6.67 -1.56
CA ALA A 97 13.80 -5.34 -1.53
C ALA A 97 14.77 -5.17 -0.35
N LEU A 98 14.46 -5.74 0.82
CA LEU A 98 15.35 -5.74 1.98
C LEU A 98 16.61 -6.59 1.76
N GLU A 99 16.49 -7.77 1.16
CA GLU A 99 17.63 -8.62 0.82
C GLU A 99 18.55 -7.95 -0.20
N THR A 100 17.97 -7.30 -1.21
CA THR A 100 18.71 -6.49 -2.19
C THR A 100 19.44 -5.33 -1.50
N ALA A 101 18.77 -4.63 -0.58
CA ALA A 101 19.37 -3.53 0.17
C ALA A 101 20.53 -3.99 1.08
N ASP A 102 20.42 -5.14 1.77
CA ASP A 102 21.51 -5.71 2.57
C ASP A 102 22.72 -6.07 1.70
N THR A 103 22.48 -6.70 0.54
CA THR A 103 23.54 -7.06 -0.40
C THR A 103 24.29 -5.83 -0.89
N LEU A 104 23.58 -4.81 -1.37
CA LEU A 104 24.18 -3.57 -1.85
C LEU A 104 24.89 -2.80 -0.74
N ALA A 105 24.37 -2.82 0.49
CA ALA A 105 25.04 -2.20 1.63
C ALA A 105 26.39 -2.87 1.95
N ARG A 106 26.44 -4.21 1.88
CA ARG A 106 27.69 -4.97 2.07
C ARG A 106 28.68 -4.73 0.94
N GLU A 107 28.21 -4.70 -0.30
CA GLU A 107 29.04 -4.40 -1.48
C GLU A 107 29.61 -2.99 -1.39
N LEU A 108 28.81 -1.99 -0.99
CA LEU A 108 29.27 -0.64 -0.74
C LEU A 108 30.35 -0.60 0.34
N ALA A 109 30.14 -1.27 1.47
CA ALA A 109 31.14 -1.35 2.53
C ALA A 109 32.45 -2.00 2.05
N GLY A 110 32.37 -3.03 1.22
CA GLY A 110 33.52 -3.66 0.56
C GLY A 110 34.24 -2.69 -0.38
N ALA A 111 33.51 -2.02 -1.26
CA ALA A 111 34.06 -1.03 -2.20
C ALA A 111 34.75 0.13 -1.48
N LEU A 112 34.17 0.66 -0.40
CA LEU A 112 34.78 1.72 0.41
C LEU A 112 36.08 1.26 1.09
N LYS A 113 36.13 0.01 1.56
CA LYS A 113 37.36 -0.59 2.09
C LYS A 113 38.44 -0.71 1.02
N ASP A 114 38.08 -1.14 -0.19
CA ASP A 114 39.03 -1.29 -1.30
C ASP A 114 39.57 0.06 -1.76
N VAL A 115 38.71 1.08 -1.85
CA VAL A 115 39.12 2.46 -2.11
C VAL A 115 40.16 2.91 -1.08
N ARG A 116 39.90 2.71 0.22
CA ARG A 116 40.86 3.07 1.29
C ARG A 116 42.20 2.35 1.15
N ASN A 117 42.18 1.06 0.80
CA ASN A 117 43.40 0.26 0.62
C ASN A 117 44.21 0.73 -0.60
N LEU A 118 43.53 1.01 -1.72
CA LEU A 118 44.15 1.52 -2.94
C LEU A 118 44.77 2.89 -2.70
N THR A 119 44.04 3.79 -2.05
CA THR A 119 44.55 5.10 -1.66
C THR A 119 45.82 5.00 -0.80
N THR A 120 45.84 4.07 0.17
CA THR A 120 47.02 3.82 1.00
C THR A 120 48.20 3.34 0.15
N SER A 121 47.94 2.49 -0.83
CA SER A 121 48.95 1.97 -1.76
C SER A 121 49.47 3.07 -2.70
N VAL A 122 48.60 3.95 -3.21
CA VAL A 122 49.00 5.12 -4.00
C VAL A 122 49.89 6.05 -3.18
N HIS A 123 49.51 6.35 -1.94
CA HIS A 123 50.31 7.16 -1.04
C HIS A 123 51.71 6.56 -0.80
N ALA A 124 51.79 5.25 -0.56
CA ALA A 124 53.07 4.55 -0.41
C ALA A 124 53.89 4.58 -1.71
N GLY A 125 53.24 4.43 -2.87
CA GLY A 125 53.87 4.50 -4.19
C GLY A 125 54.49 5.87 -4.48
N VAL A 126 53.73 6.96 -4.27
CA VAL A 126 54.24 8.34 -4.46
C VAL A 126 55.45 8.60 -3.56
N ARG A 127 55.39 8.17 -2.30
CA ARG A 127 56.51 8.31 -1.37
C ARG A 127 57.73 7.50 -1.79
N ALA A 128 57.54 6.29 -2.30
CA ALA A 128 58.62 5.44 -2.80
C ALA A 128 59.33 6.05 -4.01
N LEU A 129 58.63 6.87 -4.80
CA LEU A 129 59.19 7.64 -5.91
C LEU A 129 59.96 8.90 -5.45
N GLY A 130 60.01 9.20 -4.14
CA GLY A 130 60.73 10.34 -3.58
C GLY A 130 59.93 11.65 -3.56
N TYR A 131 58.65 11.60 -3.91
CA TYR A 131 57.75 12.76 -3.91
C TYR A 131 57.10 12.98 -2.53
N PRO A 132 56.68 14.23 -2.23
CA PRO A 132 55.85 14.52 -1.07
C PRO A 132 54.60 13.64 -1.06
N ALA A 133 54.24 13.12 0.11
CA ALA A 133 53.13 12.19 0.21
C ALA A 133 51.79 12.93 0.00
N PRO A 134 50.88 12.40 -0.83
CA PRO A 134 49.66 13.11 -1.19
C PRO A 134 48.71 13.17 0.02
N HIS A 135 48.49 14.37 0.54
CA HIS A 135 47.68 14.61 1.72
C HIS A 135 46.20 14.79 1.37
N THR A 136 45.89 15.16 0.13
CA THR A 136 44.50 15.35 -0.29
C THR A 136 43.75 14.04 -0.45
N ILE A 137 44.43 12.96 -0.82
CA ILE A 137 43.80 11.65 -0.99
C ILE A 137 43.85 10.80 0.27
N THR A 138 44.57 11.18 1.33
CA THR A 138 44.67 10.37 2.55
C THR A 138 44.15 11.10 3.79
N GLY A 139 43.89 10.34 4.86
CA GLY A 139 43.57 10.90 6.17
C GLY A 139 42.18 11.54 6.29
N PRO A 140 41.97 12.42 7.28
CA PRO A 140 40.65 12.93 7.64
C PRO A 140 39.94 13.70 6.51
N TYR A 141 40.69 14.41 5.67
CA TYR A 141 40.11 15.17 4.55
C TYR A 141 39.53 14.27 3.46
N PHE A 142 40.16 13.12 3.20
CA PHE A 142 39.63 12.14 2.27
C PHE A 142 38.37 11.44 2.82
N GLU A 143 38.42 11.02 4.08
CA GLU A 143 37.27 10.42 4.76
C GLU A 143 36.07 11.38 4.83
N GLN A 144 36.33 12.67 5.05
CA GLN A 144 35.29 13.71 5.02
C GLN A 144 34.64 13.86 3.64
N ARG A 145 35.42 13.86 2.55
CA ARG A 145 34.86 13.92 1.20
C ARG A 145 34.07 12.67 0.85
N LEU A 146 34.58 11.48 1.18
CA LEU A 146 33.83 10.23 1.02
C LEU A 146 32.51 10.27 1.78
N SER A 147 32.49 10.82 2.99
CA SER A 147 31.26 11.03 3.77
C SER A 147 30.26 11.94 3.07
N TRP A 148 30.72 13.02 2.43
CA TRP A 148 29.86 13.90 1.63
C TRP A 148 29.31 13.24 0.36
N LEU A 149 30.12 12.46 -0.34
CA LEU A 149 29.68 11.68 -1.50
C LEU A 149 28.61 10.65 -1.10
N LEU A 150 28.82 9.96 0.03
CA LEU A 150 27.85 9.02 0.58
C LEU A 150 26.57 9.73 1.02
N ALA A 151 26.66 10.91 1.64
CA ALA A 151 25.51 11.71 2.02
C ALA A 151 24.65 12.09 0.82
N ASP A 152 25.27 12.44 -0.31
CA ASP A 152 24.58 12.73 -1.57
C ASP A 152 23.86 11.48 -2.12
N ALA A 153 24.53 10.33 -2.14
CA ALA A 153 23.92 9.06 -2.57
C ALA A 153 22.78 8.59 -1.65
N LEU A 154 22.85 8.90 -0.35
CA LEU A 154 21.81 8.57 0.63
C LEU A 154 20.69 9.61 0.69
N SER A 155 20.83 10.76 0.01
CA SER A 155 19.83 11.83 0.00
C SER A 155 18.40 11.37 -0.37
N PRO A 156 18.18 10.41 -1.31
CA PRO A 156 16.82 9.95 -1.61
C PRO A 156 16.14 9.24 -0.44
N VAL A 157 16.90 8.66 0.47
CA VAL A 157 16.39 7.89 1.62
C VAL A 157 16.06 8.79 2.81
N GLY A 158 16.76 9.91 2.99
CA GLY A 158 16.47 10.87 4.06
C GLY A 158 15.31 11.83 3.77
N MET A 159 14.72 11.77 2.57
CA MET A 159 13.68 12.69 2.11
C MET A 159 14.12 14.16 2.28
N ALA A 160 13.31 14.98 2.97
CA ALA A 160 13.62 16.38 3.27
C ALA A 160 14.59 16.57 4.46
N THR A 161 15.17 15.49 4.97
CA THR A 161 16.04 15.49 6.15
C THR A 161 17.38 14.84 5.84
N ASN A 162 18.41 15.17 6.61
CA ASN A 162 19.74 14.58 6.52
C ASN A 162 19.90 13.33 7.39
N ARG A 163 18.82 12.56 7.53
CA ARG A 163 18.73 11.47 8.51
C ARG A 163 17.88 10.33 7.97
N PHE A 164 18.31 9.11 8.27
CA PHE A 164 17.52 7.89 8.14
C PHE A 164 17.57 7.10 9.46
N GLY A 165 16.51 7.19 10.26
CA GLY A 165 16.49 6.60 11.60
C GLY A 165 17.58 7.21 12.49
N HIS A 166 18.53 6.39 12.93
CA HIS A 166 19.69 6.82 13.74
C HIS A 166 20.94 7.17 12.90
N ILE A 167 20.86 7.00 11.58
CA ILE A 167 21.95 7.35 10.67
C ILE A 167 21.77 8.82 10.29
N GLU A 168 22.78 9.64 10.56
CA GLU A 168 22.80 11.06 10.25
C GLU A 168 23.98 11.35 9.34
N TRP A 169 23.77 12.20 8.34
CA TRP A 169 24.82 12.65 7.45
C TRP A 169 24.93 14.17 7.43
N PRO A 170 26.11 14.71 7.10
CA PRO A 170 26.30 16.16 7.01
C PRO A 170 25.36 16.79 5.98
N ILE A 171 24.74 17.92 6.35
CA ILE A 171 24.08 18.80 5.38
C ILE A 171 25.17 19.59 4.70
N HIS A 172 25.41 19.31 3.43
CA HIS A 172 26.30 20.10 2.59
C HIS A 172 25.57 20.37 1.27
N PRO A 173 25.70 21.56 0.65
CA PRO A 173 25.32 21.71 -0.76
C PRO A 173 25.95 20.58 -1.57
N PRO A 174 25.23 19.99 -2.55
CA PRO A 174 25.69 18.81 -3.27
C PRO A 174 27.12 19.06 -3.73
N PHE A 175 28.06 18.32 -3.14
CA PHE A 175 29.48 18.58 -3.32
C PHE A 175 29.83 18.45 -4.81
N HIS A 176 29.11 17.57 -5.53
CA HIS A 176 29.20 17.40 -6.98
C HIS A 176 27.86 16.99 -7.60
N ALA A 177 27.37 17.75 -8.59
CA ALA A 177 26.31 17.32 -9.49
C ALA A 177 26.85 16.43 -10.62
N GLY A 178 27.68 15.42 -10.30
CA GLY A 178 28.46 14.66 -11.29
C GLY A 178 29.11 13.39 -10.76
N ASN A 179 30.00 12.79 -11.57
CA ASN A 179 30.65 11.51 -11.27
C ASN A 179 31.72 11.64 -10.18
N TRP A 180 31.67 10.76 -9.16
CA TRP A 180 32.63 10.71 -8.04
C TRP A 180 34.09 10.61 -8.51
N ARG A 181 34.33 9.87 -9.61
CA ARG A 181 35.67 9.72 -10.19
C ARG A 181 36.25 11.04 -10.67
N GLU A 182 35.48 11.82 -11.43
CA GLU A 182 35.94 13.11 -11.99
C GLU A 182 36.21 14.14 -10.90
N ALA A 183 35.43 14.09 -9.81
CA ALA A 183 35.65 14.92 -8.65
C ALA A 183 36.99 14.60 -7.96
N GLU A 184 37.24 13.32 -7.67
CA GLU A 184 38.48 12.90 -7.01
C GLU A 184 39.71 13.07 -7.93
N GLU A 185 39.57 12.88 -9.24
CA GLU A 185 40.65 13.13 -10.20
C GLU A 185 41.09 14.60 -10.17
N LYS A 186 40.15 15.55 -10.21
CA LYS A 186 40.47 17.00 -10.13
C LYS A 186 41.17 17.38 -8.84
N ILE A 187 40.75 16.79 -7.72
CA ILE A 187 41.33 17.09 -6.40
C ILE A 187 42.73 16.49 -6.28
N SER A 188 42.92 15.26 -6.72
CA SER A 188 44.18 14.53 -6.53
C SER A 188 45.26 14.83 -7.58
N ALA A 189 44.87 15.34 -8.76
CA ALA A 189 45.77 15.59 -9.88
C ALA A 189 47.03 16.38 -9.52
N HIS A 190 46.89 17.47 -8.75
CA HIS A 190 48.03 18.34 -8.41
C HIS A 190 49.10 17.66 -7.54
N GLU A 191 48.77 16.61 -6.79
CA GLU A 191 49.74 15.88 -5.96
C GLU A 191 50.25 14.60 -6.63
N ILE A 192 49.41 13.94 -7.44
CA ILE A 192 49.75 12.66 -8.06
C ILE A 192 50.43 12.84 -9.42
N GLU A 193 49.99 13.79 -10.25
CA GLU A 193 50.53 13.96 -11.60
C GLU A 193 52.03 14.24 -11.66
N PRO A 194 52.63 15.08 -10.79
CA PRO A 194 54.08 15.29 -10.81
C PRO A 194 54.86 14.00 -10.60
N ALA A 195 54.40 13.17 -9.65
CA ALA A 195 54.99 11.86 -9.37
C ALA A 195 54.84 10.88 -10.54
N LEU A 196 53.75 10.96 -11.29
CA LEU A 196 53.54 10.14 -12.49
C LEU A 196 54.37 10.61 -13.69
N LYS A 197 54.57 11.92 -13.84
CA LYS A 197 55.33 12.52 -14.95
C LYS A 197 56.84 12.54 -14.71
N GLY A 198 57.28 12.37 -13.46
CA GLY A 198 58.70 12.48 -13.10
C GLY A 198 59.20 13.93 -13.13
N GLU A 199 58.30 14.90 -12.97
CA GLU A 199 58.57 16.35 -12.97
C GLU A 199 58.83 16.88 -11.56
#